data_AF-A0A9C8AJF5-F1
#
_entry.id   AF-A0A9C8AJF5-F1
#
_cell.length_a   1.000
_cell.length_b   1.000
_cell.length_c   1.000
_cell.angle_alpha   90.00
_cell.angle_beta   90.00
_cell.angle_gamma   90.00
#
_symmetry.space_group_name_H-M   'P 1'
#
loop_
_entity.id
_entity.type
_entity.pdbx_description
1 polymer ?
#
loop_
_entity_poly.entity_id
_entity_poly.type
_entity_poly.pdbx_seq_one_letter_code
_entity_poly.pdbx_strand_id
1 'polypeptide(L)'
;MEEKVYAEVIVNLSLKRRKGEPPPSFHYFIPPKMRPRVQLGQIVMVPFGPRLLQGVVVNFSTTSPVEETKPLAAVLDISILPHQISLARWISDYYLAPLNEALTLMLPPGIGGRAQSIIELNPQAQIPSSLDETERAIISLLQRYGNLRLTQLERFLPGREWQKALRKLLRKGLVFRRPFLSPPRVAPRQARYAVLTAGEEKWREGLKPLARPSVEANVLKFLANSKAPLLSLSEVCKATKCTRATLKRMEKKGLVRLLPPRKLLLPALPRGELQQMLENIRKRAPVQAIALEFLLQHPPPLPKEELASVVKNPSSVIRTLQSKGLVNVVEEEASVLLEISPQDALQMADELQGLKVYQRILQLLHAEGKPISVGDLYAETGCNFRDLRKLEEAGLIELISEEKARDPLAGLVFTESPPPELTPDQAMVWEEIK
;
A
#
# COMPACT_ATOMS: atom_id res chain seq x y z
N MET A 1 -38.77 -17.75 -39.96
CA MET A 1 -37.85 -16.68 -39.53
C MET A 1 -37.63 -15.80 -40.74
N GLU A 2 -38.22 -14.60 -40.77
CA GLU A 2 -38.02 -13.65 -41.86
C GLU A 2 -36.53 -13.39 -42.09
N GLU A 3 -36.12 -13.34 -43.36
CA GLU A 3 -34.72 -13.25 -43.72
C GLU A 3 -34.20 -11.84 -43.39
N LYS A 4 -33.47 -11.72 -42.28
CA LYS A 4 -32.82 -10.45 -41.88
C LYS A 4 -31.62 -10.18 -42.80
N VAL A 5 -31.86 -9.49 -43.92
CA VAL A 5 -30.80 -9.15 -44.89
C VAL A 5 -30.09 -7.85 -44.49
N TYR A 6 -30.84 -6.84 -44.04
CA TYR A 6 -30.32 -5.53 -43.66
C TYR A 6 -30.72 -5.15 -42.23
N ALA A 7 -29.81 -4.44 -41.55
CA ALA A 7 -30.05 -3.82 -40.25
C ALA A 7 -30.16 -2.30 -40.43
N GLU A 8 -31.22 -1.72 -39.88
CA GLU A 8 -31.34 -0.27 -39.70
C GLU A 8 -30.66 0.11 -38.38
N VAL A 9 -29.66 0.99 -38.46
CA VAL A 9 -28.75 1.30 -37.34
C VAL A 9 -28.75 2.80 -37.06
N ILE A 10 -28.98 3.17 -35.80
CA ILE A 10 -28.70 4.51 -35.30
C ILE A 10 -27.24 4.55 -34.87
N VAL A 11 -26.42 5.31 -35.57
CA VAL A 11 -24.99 5.47 -35.25
C VAL A 11 -24.81 6.40 -34.05
N ASN A 12 -23.81 6.12 -33.21
CA ASN A 12 -23.44 6.96 -32.08
C ASN A 12 -22.69 8.23 -32.54
N LEU A 13 -23.42 9.11 -33.24
CA LEU A 13 -22.99 10.41 -33.72
C LEU A 13 -24.20 11.33 -33.75
N SER A 14 -24.11 12.48 -33.09
CA SER A 14 -25.20 13.46 -33.08
C SER A 14 -25.31 14.12 -34.45
N LEU A 15 -26.34 13.73 -35.20
CA LEU A 15 -26.68 14.27 -36.52
C LEU A 15 -27.85 15.25 -36.38
N LYS A 16 -27.82 16.32 -37.19
CA LYS A 16 -28.91 17.31 -37.19
C LYS A 16 -30.19 16.68 -37.73
N ARG A 17 -31.26 16.67 -36.93
CA ARG A 17 -32.61 16.28 -37.34
C ARG A 17 -33.34 17.51 -37.89
N ARG A 18 -33.98 17.41 -39.06
CA ARG A 18 -34.92 18.43 -39.54
C ARG A 18 -36.28 18.19 -38.88
N LYS A 19 -37.02 19.27 -38.60
CA LYS A 19 -38.32 19.22 -37.93
C LYS A 19 -39.30 18.40 -38.78
N GLY A 20 -39.88 17.35 -38.21
CA GLY A 20 -40.84 16.45 -38.88
C GLY A 20 -40.24 15.21 -39.54
N GLU A 21 -38.91 15.08 -39.63
CA GLU A 21 -38.26 13.87 -40.16
C GLU A 21 -38.01 12.83 -39.05
N PRO A 22 -38.01 11.52 -39.36
CA PRO A 22 -37.58 10.50 -38.42
C PRO A 22 -36.10 10.70 -38.03
N PRO A 23 -35.68 10.17 -36.88
CA PRO A 23 -34.26 10.22 -36.48
C PRO A 23 -33.39 9.56 -37.56
N PRO A 24 -32.23 10.15 -37.91
CA PRO A 24 -31.42 9.66 -39.01
C PRO A 24 -30.87 8.26 -38.70
N SER A 25 -31.25 7.31 -39.54
CA SER A 25 -30.81 5.91 -39.48
C SER A 25 -30.09 5.51 -40.77
N PHE A 26 -29.29 4.45 -40.68
CA PHE A 26 -28.48 3.96 -41.79
C PHE A 26 -28.66 2.46 -41.97
N HIS A 27 -28.75 2.01 -43.23
CA HIS A 27 -28.94 0.61 -43.58
C HIS A 27 -27.58 -0.06 -43.83
N TYR A 28 -27.39 -1.22 -43.20
CA TYR A 28 -26.18 -2.04 -43.35
C TYR A 28 -26.54 -3.47 -43.68
N PHE A 29 -25.80 -4.08 -44.60
CA PHE A 29 -25.93 -5.51 -44.89
C PHE A 29 -25.46 -6.34 -43.70
N ILE A 30 -26.20 -7.40 -43.37
CA ILE A 30 -25.85 -8.35 -42.31
C ILE A 30 -25.14 -9.55 -42.93
N PRO A 31 -23.80 -9.71 -42.72
CA PRO A 31 -23.10 -10.89 -43.21
C PRO A 31 -23.74 -12.18 -42.70
N PRO A 32 -23.87 -13.25 -43.51
CA PRO A 32 -24.55 -14.48 -43.11
C PRO A 32 -24.06 -15.07 -41.77
N LYS A 33 -22.75 -15.00 -41.53
CA LYS A 33 -22.11 -15.47 -40.29
C LYS A 33 -22.54 -14.70 -39.03
N MET A 34 -23.06 -13.48 -39.17
CA MET A 34 -23.45 -12.61 -38.06
C MET A 34 -24.96 -12.63 -37.81
N ARG A 35 -25.77 -13.05 -38.78
CA ARG A 35 -27.25 -13.06 -38.68
C ARG A 35 -27.80 -13.66 -37.38
N PRO A 36 -27.28 -14.80 -36.83
CA PRO A 36 -27.81 -15.37 -35.59
C PRO A 36 -27.60 -14.49 -34.35
N ARG A 37 -26.57 -13.65 -34.35
CA ARG A 37 -26.19 -12.79 -33.21
C ARG A 37 -26.84 -11.41 -33.24
N VAL A 38 -27.42 -11.01 -34.38
CA VAL A 38 -27.95 -9.65 -34.56
C VAL A 38 -29.44 -9.63 -34.19
N GLN A 39 -29.74 -8.91 -33.12
CA GLN A 39 -31.10 -8.72 -32.59
C GLN A 39 -31.48 -7.23 -32.58
N LEU A 40 -32.76 -6.93 -32.35
CA LEU A 40 -33.17 -5.55 -32.06
C LEU A 40 -32.48 -5.10 -30.77
N GLY A 41 -31.99 -3.86 -30.77
CA GLY A 41 -31.21 -3.29 -29.67
C GLY A 41 -29.76 -3.77 -29.61
N GLN A 42 -29.34 -4.68 -30.49
CA GLN A 42 -27.97 -5.18 -30.51
C GLN A 42 -27.00 -4.04 -30.80
N ILE A 43 -25.92 -3.99 -30.03
CA ILE A 43 -24.83 -3.05 -30.29
C ILE A 43 -23.90 -3.62 -31.35
N VAL A 44 -23.67 -2.83 -32.39
CA VAL A 44 -22.90 -3.21 -33.58
C VAL A 44 -21.83 -2.16 -33.92
N MET A 45 -20.79 -2.61 -34.62
CA MET A 45 -19.80 -1.73 -35.24
C MET A 45 -20.12 -1.58 -36.72
N VAL A 46 -20.20 -0.32 -37.18
CA VAL A 46 -20.60 0.00 -38.55
C VAL A 46 -19.64 1.00 -39.21
N PRO A 47 -19.22 0.76 -40.46
CA PRO A 47 -18.37 1.69 -41.18
C PRO A 47 -19.17 2.94 -41.55
N PHE A 48 -18.66 4.12 -41.18
CA PHE A 48 -19.30 5.41 -41.43
C PHE A 48 -18.26 6.39 -42.00
N GLY A 49 -18.28 6.56 -43.33
CA GLY A 49 -17.21 7.25 -44.06
C GLY A 49 -15.84 6.60 -43.80
N PRO A 50 -14.82 7.37 -43.34
CA PRO A 50 -13.49 6.85 -42.98
C PRO A 50 -13.42 6.34 -41.53
N ARG A 51 -14.52 6.42 -40.77
CA ARG A 51 -14.57 6.04 -39.35
C ARG A 51 -15.34 4.74 -39.19
N LEU A 52 -15.14 4.11 -38.03
CA LEU A 52 -15.86 2.94 -37.60
C LEU A 52 -16.56 3.32 -36.30
N LEU A 53 -17.89 3.31 -36.33
CA LEU A 53 -18.71 3.83 -35.24
C LEU A 53 -19.48 2.68 -34.59
N GLN A 54 -19.78 2.86 -33.32
CA GLN A 54 -20.78 2.05 -32.64
C GLN A 54 -22.17 2.52 -33.09
N GLY A 55 -23.10 1.59 -33.20
CA GLY A 55 -24.51 1.88 -33.43
C GLY A 55 -25.41 0.86 -32.78
N VAL A 56 -26.69 1.20 -32.70
CA VAL A 56 -27.74 0.33 -32.16
C VAL A 56 -28.64 -0.10 -33.31
N VAL A 57 -28.86 -1.40 -33.45
CA VAL A 57 -29.84 -1.94 -34.40
C VAL A 57 -31.25 -1.59 -33.89
N VAL A 58 -31.98 -0.78 -34.64
CA VAL A 58 -33.33 -0.32 -34.26
C VAL A 58 -34.44 -0.93 -35.11
N ASN A 59 -34.09 -1.55 -36.23
CA ASN A 59 -35.03 -2.25 -37.12
C ASN A 59 -34.29 -3.25 -38.02
N PHE A 60 -35.05 -4.13 -38.67
CA PHE A 60 -34.58 -5.00 -39.74
C PHE A 60 -35.37 -4.75 -41.02
N SER A 61 -34.72 -4.99 -42.16
CA SER A 61 -35.37 -4.91 -43.47
C SER A 61 -34.84 -5.99 -44.40
N THR A 62 -35.69 -6.42 -45.34
CA THR A 62 -35.31 -7.29 -46.47
C THR A 62 -34.77 -6.49 -47.66
N THR A 63 -35.06 -5.18 -47.71
CA THR A 63 -34.63 -4.26 -48.76
C THR A 63 -33.84 -3.08 -48.19
N SER A 64 -33.02 -2.45 -49.03
CA SER A 64 -32.25 -1.25 -48.67
C SER A 64 -32.74 -0.06 -49.51
N PRO A 65 -32.85 1.14 -48.94
CA PRO A 65 -33.17 2.36 -49.69
C PRO A 65 -32.01 2.84 -50.59
N VAL A 66 -30.84 2.21 -50.49
CA VAL A 66 -29.65 2.49 -51.29
C VAL A 66 -29.18 1.24 -52.04
N GLU A 67 -28.64 1.43 -53.24
CA GLU A 67 -28.14 0.34 -54.10
C GLU A 67 -26.97 -0.42 -53.46
N GLU A 68 -26.02 0.30 -52.85
CA GLU A 68 -24.85 -0.30 -52.20
C GLU A 68 -24.84 -0.03 -50.70
N THR A 69 -24.98 -1.10 -49.90
CA THR A 69 -24.79 -1.04 -48.45
C THR A 69 -23.44 -1.59 -48.05
N LYS A 70 -22.81 -0.95 -47.05
CA LYS A 70 -21.65 -1.55 -46.39
C LYS A 70 -22.08 -2.69 -45.44
N PRO A 71 -21.25 -3.71 -45.23
CA PRO A 71 -21.53 -4.76 -44.26
C PRO A 71 -21.35 -4.25 -42.81
N LEU A 72 -22.07 -4.87 -41.86
CA LEU A 72 -21.75 -4.76 -40.44
C LEU A 72 -20.30 -5.24 -40.19
N ALA A 73 -19.55 -4.49 -39.41
CA ALA A 73 -18.14 -4.81 -39.14
C ALA A 73 -17.97 -5.76 -37.94
N ALA A 74 -18.79 -5.60 -36.90
CA ALA A 74 -18.78 -6.48 -35.73
C ALA A 74 -20.12 -6.39 -34.96
N VAL A 75 -20.39 -7.41 -34.16
CA VAL A 75 -21.48 -7.46 -33.17
C VAL A 75 -20.85 -7.58 -31.80
N LEU A 76 -21.27 -6.74 -30.86
CA LEU A 76 -20.83 -6.79 -29.46
C LEU A 76 -21.78 -7.68 -28.67
N ASP A 77 -21.33 -8.30 -27.59
CA ASP A 77 -22.19 -9.10 -26.68
C ASP A 77 -22.92 -8.24 -25.64
N ILE A 78 -23.50 -7.14 -26.09
CA ILE A 78 -24.31 -6.20 -25.30
C ILE A 78 -25.51 -5.79 -26.16
N SER A 79 -26.69 -5.70 -25.57
CA SER A 79 -27.91 -5.24 -26.22
C SER A 79 -28.71 -4.29 -25.32
N ILE A 80 -29.47 -3.41 -25.95
CA ILE A 80 -30.49 -2.59 -25.30
C ILE A 80 -31.81 -3.37 -25.39
N LEU A 81 -32.56 -3.41 -24.30
CA LEU A 81 -33.84 -4.13 -24.26
C LEU A 81 -34.92 -3.38 -25.06
N PRO A 82 -35.93 -4.08 -25.62
CA PRO A 82 -36.98 -3.44 -26.42
C PRO A 82 -37.67 -2.25 -25.72
N HIS A 83 -38.00 -2.38 -24.43
CA HIS A 83 -38.61 -1.29 -23.66
C HIS A 83 -37.68 -0.09 -23.47
N GLN A 84 -36.37 -0.29 -23.40
CA GLN A 84 -35.37 0.79 -23.34
C GLN A 84 -35.26 1.52 -24.68
N ILE A 85 -35.44 0.83 -25.81
CA ILE A 85 -35.52 1.46 -27.14
C ILE A 85 -36.77 2.33 -27.23
N SER A 86 -37.92 1.82 -26.77
CA SER A 86 -39.17 2.58 -26.72
C SER A 86 -39.04 3.83 -25.84
N LEU A 87 -38.42 3.69 -24.66
CA LEU A 87 -38.12 4.81 -23.79
C LEU A 87 -37.18 5.82 -24.46
N ALA A 88 -36.11 5.37 -25.13
CA ALA A 88 -35.19 6.25 -25.83
C ALA A 88 -35.88 7.02 -26.99
N ARG A 89 -36.80 6.38 -27.71
CA ARG A 89 -37.63 7.03 -28.74
C ARG A 89 -38.55 8.07 -28.10
N TRP A 90 -39.23 7.74 -27.00
CA TRP A 90 -40.05 8.68 -26.26
C TRP A 90 -39.25 9.90 -25.78
N ILE A 91 -38.06 9.70 -25.19
CA ILE A 91 -37.16 10.79 -24.76
C ILE A 91 -36.78 11.66 -25.97
N SER A 92 -36.37 11.04 -27.08
CA SER A 92 -35.98 11.72 -28.31
C SER A 92 -37.11 12.57 -28.88
N ASP A 93 -38.34 12.06 -28.89
CA ASP A 93 -39.47 12.76 -29.47
C ASP A 93 -40.05 13.83 -28.52
N TYR A 94 -40.16 13.54 -27.23
CA TYR A 94 -40.68 14.47 -26.23
C TYR A 94 -39.73 15.65 -25.98
N TYR A 95 -38.44 15.38 -25.80
CA TYR A 95 -37.44 16.41 -25.53
C TYR A 95 -36.75 16.95 -26.78
N LEU A 96 -37.13 16.47 -27.97
CA LEU A 96 -36.45 16.78 -29.24
C LEU A 96 -34.93 16.50 -29.20
N ALA A 97 -34.52 15.56 -28.36
CA ALA A 97 -33.13 15.15 -28.20
C ALA A 97 -32.71 14.20 -29.34
N PRO A 98 -31.42 14.15 -29.73
CA PRO A 98 -30.95 13.17 -30.70
C PRO A 98 -31.15 11.74 -30.19
N LEU A 99 -31.81 10.87 -30.98
CA LEU A 99 -32.09 9.49 -30.59
C LEU A 99 -30.82 8.70 -30.22
N ASN A 100 -29.68 8.98 -30.86
CA ASN A 100 -28.41 8.34 -30.52
C ASN A 100 -27.97 8.64 -29.08
N GLU A 101 -28.23 9.83 -28.56
CA GLU A 101 -27.89 10.21 -27.18
C GLU A 101 -28.83 9.53 -26.20
N ALA A 102 -30.14 9.52 -26.49
CA ALA A 102 -31.13 8.81 -25.68
C ALA A 102 -30.86 7.30 -25.61
N LEU A 103 -30.46 6.67 -26.72
CA LEU A 103 -30.06 5.26 -26.75
C LEU A 103 -28.76 5.02 -25.96
N THR A 104 -27.83 5.96 -25.98
CA THR A 104 -26.56 5.85 -25.24
C THR A 104 -26.80 5.84 -23.72
N LEU A 105 -27.83 6.52 -23.23
CA LEU A 105 -28.22 6.50 -21.81
C LEU A 105 -28.68 5.11 -21.33
N MET A 106 -29.10 4.24 -22.25
CA MET A 106 -29.52 2.87 -21.94
C MET A 106 -28.33 1.91 -21.77
N LEU A 107 -27.11 2.35 -22.11
CA LEU A 107 -25.91 1.53 -22.06
C LEU A 107 -25.17 1.67 -20.71
N PRO A 108 -24.57 0.58 -20.20
CA PRO A 108 -23.73 0.68 -19.01
C PRO A 108 -22.54 1.64 -19.24
N PRO A 109 -22.08 2.33 -18.18
CA PRO A 109 -21.00 3.30 -18.28
C PRO A 109 -19.71 2.64 -18.81
N GLY A 110 -19.04 3.31 -19.74
CA GLY A 110 -17.81 2.83 -20.38
C GLY A 110 -18.01 2.09 -21.71
N ILE A 111 -19.24 1.68 -22.05
CA ILE A 111 -19.56 1.07 -23.35
C ILE A 111 -19.82 2.13 -24.43
N GLY A 112 -20.23 3.35 -24.06
CA GLY A 112 -20.40 4.48 -24.99
C GLY A 112 -19.09 5.14 -25.48
N GLY A 113 -17.93 4.53 -25.19
CA GLY A 113 -16.63 5.07 -25.54
C GLY A 113 -16.39 5.10 -27.05
N ARG A 114 -15.61 6.08 -27.53
CA ARG A 114 -15.17 6.10 -28.94
C ARG A 114 -14.42 4.80 -29.27
N ALA A 115 -14.86 4.12 -30.33
CA ALA A 115 -14.15 2.95 -30.86
C ALA A 115 -12.67 3.29 -31.08
N GLN A 116 -11.80 2.60 -30.37
CA GLN A 116 -10.38 2.68 -30.61
C GLN A 116 -10.06 1.88 -31.86
N SER A 117 -8.89 2.13 -32.43
CA SER A 117 -8.45 1.38 -33.59
C SER A 117 -7.18 0.64 -33.24
N ILE A 118 -7.23 -0.66 -33.46
CA ILE A 118 -6.08 -1.54 -33.44
C ILE A 118 -5.56 -1.66 -34.86
N ILE A 119 -4.25 -1.60 -34.99
CA ILE A 119 -3.54 -1.89 -36.22
C ILE A 119 -3.02 -3.32 -36.10
N GLU A 120 -3.32 -4.12 -37.11
CA GLU A 120 -2.93 -5.52 -37.23
C GLU A 120 -2.08 -5.69 -38.48
N LEU A 121 -1.06 -6.54 -38.43
CA LEU A 121 -0.33 -6.91 -39.62
C LEU A 121 -1.21 -7.83 -40.47
N ASN A 122 -1.21 -7.63 -41.79
CA ASN A 122 -1.88 -8.58 -42.67
C ASN A 122 -1.04 -9.87 -42.75
N PRO A 123 -1.54 -11.02 -42.28
CA PRO A 123 -0.76 -12.27 -42.25
C PRO A 123 -0.44 -12.82 -43.65
N GLN A 124 -1.19 -12.39 -44.68
CA GLN A 124 -0.99 -12.81 -46.07
C GLN A 124 -0.20 -11.78 -46.89
N ALA A 125 0.17 -10.64 -46.32
CA ALA A 125 0.90 -9.61 -47.04
C ALA A 125 2.39 -9.97 -47.17
N GLN A 126 2.90 -9.93 -48.40
CA GLN A 126 4.34 -9.93 -48.64
C GLN A 126 4.89 -8.54 -48.33
N ILE A 127 5.74 -8.45 -47.31
CA ILE A 127 6.36 -7.19 -46.89
C ILE A 127 7.42 -6.80 -47.94
N PRO A 128 7.26 -5.69 -48.66
CA PRO A 128 8.26 -5.25 -49.64
C PRO A 128 9.57 -4.86 -48.95
N SER A 129 10.70 -5.08 -49.62
CA SER A 129 12.01 -4.60 -49.14
C SER A 129 12.16 -3.08 -49.26
N SER A 130 11.36 -2.43 -50.12
CA SER A 130 11.39 -0.99 -50.44
C SER A 130 10.51 -0.12 -49.52
N LEU A 131 10.53 -0.38 -48.20
CA LEU A 131 9.79 0.42 -47.22
C LEU A 131 10.61 1.61 -46.73
N ASP A 132 9.92 2.72 -46.44
CA ASP A 132 10.53 3.85 -45.75
C ASP A 132 10.87 3.51 -44.28
N GLU A 133 11.76 4.29 -43.65
CA GLU A 133 12.26 3.98 -42.30
C GLU A 133 11.12 3.91 -41.26
N THR A 134 10.12 4.77 -41.41
CA THR A 134 8.96 4.80 -40.51
C THR A 134 7.97 3.65 -40.78
N GLU A 135 7.76 3.28 -42.05
CA GLU A 135 6.99 2.11 -42.47
C GLU A 135 7.60 0.82 -41.90
N ARG A 136 8.93 0.66 -41.98
CA ARG A 136 9.64 -0.48 -41.37
C ARG A 136 9.48 -0.50 -39.86
N ALA A 137 9.62 0.65 -39.20
CA ALA A 137 9.46 0.74 -37.75
C ALA A 137 8.06 0.30 -37.29
N ILE A 138 7.00 0.72 -38.00
CA ILE A 138 5.62 0.29 -37.70
C ILE A 138 5.47 -1.23 -37.85
N ILE A 139 5.98 -1.82 -38.94
CA ILE A 139 5.89 -3.26 -39.18
C ILE A 139 6.67 -4.04 -38.11
N SER A 140 7.89 -3.62 -37.79
CA SER A 140 8.70 -4.26 -36.74
C SER A 140 8.02 -4.23 -35.37
N LEU A 141 7.35 -3.12 -35.02
CA LEU A 141 6.57 -3.01 -33.78
C LEU A 141 5.40 -3.99 -33.76
N LEU A 142 4.67 -4.11 -34.88
CA LEU A 142 3.54 -5.04 -35.00
C LEU A 142 4.01 -6.52 -35.00
N GLN A 143 5.17 -6.83 -35.56
CA GLN A 143 5.76 -8.17 -35.50
C GLN A 143 6.21 -8.53 -34.07
N ARG A 144 6.77 -7.56 -33.33
CA ARG A 144 7.28 -7.80 -31.98
C ARG A 144 6.20 -7.87 -30.90
N TYR A 145 5.22 -6.98 -30.96
CA TYR A 145 4.20 -6.83 -29.91
C TYR A 145 2.81 -7.28 -30.35
N GLY A 146 2.66 -7.72 -31.60
CA GLY A 146 1.37 -8.09 -32.19
C GLY A 146 0.51 -6.86 -32.49
N ASN A 147 -0.77 -6.98 -32.19
CA ASN A 147 -1.78 -5.98 -32.50
C ASN A 147 -1.65 -4.75 -31.58
N LEU A 148 -1.47 -3.55 -32.16
CA LEU A 148 -1.22 -2.33 -31.38
C LEU A 148 -2.33 -1.28 -31.56
N ARG A 149 -2.72 -0.62 -30.47
CA ARG A 149 -3.59 0.57 -30.53
C ARG A 149 -2.84 1.76 -31.11
N LEU A 150 -3.56 2.68 -31.77
CA LEU A 150 -2.98 3.94 -32.27
C LEU A 150 -2.23 4.73 -31.17
N THR A 151 -2.76 4.75 -29.94
CA THR A 151 -2.11 5.42 -28.79
C THR A 151 -0.85 4.71 -28.32
N GLN A 152 -0.74 3.39 -28.52
CA GLN A 152 0.48 2.64 -28.23
C GLN A 152 1.54 2.91 -29.31
N LEU A 153 1.15 2.94 -30.60
CA LEU A 153 2.04 3.33 -31.69
C LEU A 153 2.59 4.74 -31.50
N GLU A 154 1.76 5.70 -31.09
CA GLU A 154 2.18 7.08 -30.82
C GLU A 154 3.23 7.18 -29.70
N ARG A 155 3.18 6.30 -28.68
CA ARG A 155 4.18 6.26 -27.61
C ARG A 155 5.53 5.72 -28.10
N PHE A 156 5.52 4.77 -29.04
CA PHE A 156 6.74 4.18 -29.60
C PHE A 156 7.32 5.01 -30.74
N LEU A 157 6.50 5.78 -31.45
CA LEU A 157 6.87 6.57 -32.63
C LEU A 157 6.46 8.04 -32.41
N PRO A 158 7.28 8.85 -31.73
CA PRO A 158 6.99 10.26 -31.50
C PRO A 158 6.97 11.06 -32.82
N GLY A 159 6.05 12.02 -32.94
CA GLY A 159 5.88 12.86 -34.13
C GLY A 159 4.63 12.53 -34.96
N ARG A 160 4.42 13.22 -36.10
CA ARG A 160 3.25 13.01 -36.98
C ARG A 160 3.55 12.21 -38.26
N GLU A 161 4.82 11.94 -38.55
CA GLU A 161 5.23 11.25 -39.79
C GLU A 161 4.75 9.79 -39.83
N TRP A 162 4.68 9.10 -38.69
CA TRP A 162 4.14 7.74 -38.61
C TRP A 162 2.68 7.64 -39.05
N GLN A 163 1.89 8.72 -38.92
CA GLN A 163 0.50 8.72 -39.39
C GLN A 163 0.43 8.68 -40.92
N LYS A 164 1.37 9.33 -41.61
CA LYS A 164 1.46 9.27 -43.08
C LYS A 164 1.95 7.90 -43.53
N ALA A 165 3.00 7.36 -42.90
CA ALA A 165 3.49 6.02 -43.15
C ALA A 165 2.41 4.96 -42.92
N LEU A 166 1.66 5.04 -41.81
CA LEU A 166 0.55 4.14 -41.53
C LEU A 166 -0.54 4.20 -42.61
N ARG A 167 -0.90 5.40 -43.12
CA ARG A 167 -1.85 5.51 -44.24
C ARG A 167 -1.33 4.84 -45.51
N LYS A 168 -0.03 4.95 -45.82
CA LYS A 168 0.58 4.24 -46.96
C LYS A 168 0.49 2.73 -46.77
N LEU A 169 0.83 2.22 -45.59
CA LEU A 169 0.75 0.78 -45.27
C LEU A 169 -0.68 0.24 -45.38
N LEU A 170 -1.67 1.01 -44.90
CA LEU A 170 -3.10 0.67 -45.04
C LEU A 170 -3.52 0.61 -46.52
N ARG A 171 -3.06 1.55 -47.35
CA ARG A 171 -3.34 1.56 -48.81
C ARG A 171 -2.66 0.41 -49.54
N LYS A 172 -1.43 0.07 -49.15
CA LYS A 172 -0.66 -1.08 -49.69
C LYS A 172 -1.23 -2.44 -49.22
N GLY A 173 -2.21 -2.46 -48.31
CA GLY A 173 -2.79 -3.69 -47.76
C GLY A 173 -1.86 -4.48 -46.84
N LEU A 174 -0.77 -3.87 -46.36
CA LEU A 174 0.24 -4.51 -45.50
C LEU A 174 -0.22 -4.58 -44.04
N VAL A 175 -1.09 -3.67 -43.62
CA VAL A 175 -1.71 -3.65 -42.31
C VAL A 175 -3.21 -3.43 -42.44
N PHE A 176 -3.97 -3.93 -41.48
CA PHE A 176 -5.40 -3.68 -41.34
C PHE A 176 -5.67 -2.83 -40.12
N ARG A 177 -6.73 -2.02 -40.21
CA ARG A 177 -7.28 -1.29 -39.07
C ARG A 177 -8.55 -1.98 -38.62
N ARG A 178 -8.54 -2.56 -37.42
CA ARG A 178 -9.73 -3.16 -36.80
C ARG A 178 -10.31 -2.25 -35.72
N PRO A 179 -11.65 -2.22 -35.58
CA PRO A 179 -12.28 -1.61 -34.42
C PRO A 179 -11.87 -2.37 -33.17
N PHE A 180 -11.55 -1.65 -32.11
CA PHE A 180 -11.43 -2.21 -30.78
C PHE A 180 -12.22 -1.36 -29.81
N LEU A 181 -13.16 -1.99 -29.12
CA LEU A 181 -13.80 -1.38 -27.97
C LEU A 181 -12.97 -1.72 -26.75
N SER A 182 -12.65 -0.70 -25.96
CA SER A 182 -12.04 -0.96 -24.67
C SER A 182 -13.06 -1.75 -23.85
N PRO A 183 -12.66 -2.86 -23.19
CA PRO A 183 -13.55 -3.54 -22.26
C PRO A 183 -14.00 -2.54 -21.18
N PRO A 184 -15.19 -2.75 -20.57
CA PRO A 184 -15.65 -1.92 -19.47
C PRO A 184 -14.56 -1.88 -18.38
N ARG A 185 -14.25 -0.67 -17.89
CA ARG A 185 -13.19 -0.45 -16.89
C ARG A 185 -13.56 -0.94 -15.48
N VAL A 186 -14.77 -1.46 -15.31
CA VAL A 186 -15.30 -1.86 -14.01
C VAL A 186 -14.85 -3.29 -13.74
N ALA A 187 -13.75 -3.43 -13.00
CA ALA A 187 -13.35 -4.69 -12.38
C ALA A 187 -13.91 -4.75 -10.95
N PRO A 188 -14.24 -5.94 -10.40
CA PRO A 188 -14.60 -6.07 -9.01
C PRO A 188 -13.52 -5.46 -8.10
N ARG A 189 -13.94 -4.77 -7.05
CA ARG A 189 -13.02 -4.11 -6.13
C ARG A 189 -12.36 -5.17 -5.26
N GLN A 190 -11.07 -5.39 -5.46
CA GLN A 190 -10.27 -6.25 -4.59
C GLN A 190 -9.98 -5.53 -3.27
N ALA A 191 -10.24 -6.21 -2.15
CA ALA A 191 -9.83 -5.79 -0.83
C ALA A 191 -8.63 -6.65 -0.40
N ARG A 192 -7.62 -6.00 0.18
CA ARG A 192 -6.47 -6.70 0.76
C ARG A 192 -6.69 -6.87 2.25
N TYR A 193 -6.36 -8.05 2.77
CA TYR A 193 -6.40 -8.37 4.19
C TYR A 193 -5.01 -8.81 4.65
N ALA A 194 -4.70 -8.55 5.91
CA ALA A 194 -3.55 -9.15 6.56
C ALA A 194 -4.04 -10.23 7.52
N VAL A 195 -3.33 -11.36 7.52
CA VAL A 195 -3.57 -12.50 8.42
C VAL A 195 -2.32 -12.73 9.24
N LEU A 196 -2.48 -13.03 10.52
CA LEU A 196 -1.37 -13.42 11.38
C LEU A 196 -0.93 -14.85 11.04
N THR A 197 0.32 -15.02 10.63
CA THR A 197 0.86 -16.35 10.26
C THR A 197 1.69 -16.96 11.40
N ALA A 198 2.21 -16.10 12.28
CA ALA A 198 3.11 -16.47 13.35
C ALA A 198 2.46 -16.25 14.74
N GLY A 199 2.54 -17.25 15.62
CA GLY A 199 2.14 -17.10 17.03
C GLY A 199 3.05 -16.14 17.81
N GLU A 200 2.59 -15.67 18.97
CA GLU A 200 3.24 -14.61 19.76
C GLU A 200 4.73 -14.90 20.07
N GLU A 201 5.09 -16.17 20.26
CA GLU A 201 6.47 -16.59 20.54
C GLU A 201 7.45 -16.18 19.43
N LYS A 202 7.00 -16.21 18.17
CA LYS A 202 7.82 -15.87 16.99
C LYS A 202 7.91 -14.38 16.72
N TRP A 203 7.05 -13.55 17.34
CA TRP A 203 7.04 -12.11 17.09
C TRP A 203 8.35 -11.46 17.52
N ARG A 204 8.86 -11.84 18.69
CA ARG A 204 10.14 -11.30 19.21
C ARG A 204 11.30 -11.56 18.27
N GLU A 205 11.33 -12.72 17.61
CA GLU A 205 12.40 -13.07 16.69
C GLU A 205 12.21 -12.40 15.33
N GLY A 206 10.99 -12.41 14.78
CA GLY A 206 10.68 -11.78 13.49
C GLY A 206 10.80 -10.25 13.49
N LEU A 207 10.65 -9.59 14.64
CA LEU A 207 10.80 -8.14 14.76
C LEU A 207 12.27 -7.68 14.84
N LYS A 208 13.22 -8.53 15.26
CA LYS A 208 14.65 -8.20 15.35
C LYS A 208 15.22 -7.60 14.05
N PRO A 209 15.02 -8.17 12.85
CA PRO A 209 15.55 -7.61 11.61
C PRO A 209 14.90 -6.28 11.20
N LEU A 210 13.70 -5.96 11.72
CA LEU A 210 12.99 -4.72 11.41
C LEU A 210 13.41 -3.53 12.28
N ALA A 211 14.17 -3.79 13.35
CA ALA A 211 14.63 -2.80 14.30
C ALA A 211 15.66 -1.84 13.68
N ARG A 212 15.45 -0.53 13.83
CA ARG A 212 16.45 0.47 13.44
C ARG A 212 17.64 0.42 14.40
N PRO A 213 18.88 0.61 13.92
CA PRO A 213 20.05 0.66 14.80
C PRO A 213 19.95 1.87 15.73
N SER A 214 19.97 1.62 17.04
CA SER A 214 19.97 2.66 18.08
C SER A 214 20.86 2.24 19.24
N VAL A 215 21.90 3.03 19.50
CA VAL A 215 22.84 2.79 20.61
C VAL A 215 22.15 3.01 21.96
N GLU A 216 21.29 4.02 22.07
CA GLU A 216 20.50 4.28 23.30
C GLU A 216 19.58 3.09 23.61
N ALA A 217 18.92 2.50 22.59
CA ALA A 217 18.07 1.32 22.76
C ALA A 217 18.88 0.09 23.20
N ASN A 218 20.07 -0.11 22.64
CA ASN A 218 20.95 -1.22 23.04
C ASN A 218 21.40 -1.09 24.51
N VAL A 219 21.69 0.13 24.97
CA VAL A 219 22.01 0.41 26.38
C VAL A 219 20.83 0.07 27.28
N LEU A 220 19.63 0.54 26.96
CA LEU A 220 18.43 0.24 27.76
C LEU A 220 18.14 -1.27 27.81
N LYS A 221 18.23 -1.98 26.68
CA LYS A 221 18.05 -3.44 26.63
C LYS A 221 19.13 -4.19 27.42
N PHE A 222 20.37 -3.73 27.39
CA PHE A 222 21.46 -4.34 28.15
C PHE A 222 21.28 -4.16 29.66
N LEU A 223 20.95 -2.93 30.10
CA LEU A 223 20.72 -2.64 31.51
C LEU A 223 19.48 -3.36 32.05
N ALA A 224 18.39 -3.41 31.28
CA ALA A 224 17.13 -4.03 31.72
C ALA A 224 17.21 -5.56 31.86
N ASN A 225 18.07 -6.21 31.05
CA ASN A 225 18.25 -7.67 31.10
C ASN A 225 19.40 -8.10 32.03
N SER A 226 20.17 -7.17 32.58
CA SER A 226 21.25 -7.49 33.51
C SER A 226 20.70 -7.86 34.89
N LYS A 227 21.24 -8.92 35.48
CA LYS A 227 20.96 -9.32 36.87
C LYS A 227 21.87 -8.62 37.88
N ALA A 228 22.90 -7.91 37.41
CA ALA A 228 23.84 -7.21 38.27
C ALA A 228 23.23 -5.87 38.73
N PRO A 229 23.19 -5.59 40.04
CA PRO A 229 22.58 -4.37 40.58
C PRO A 229 23.37 -3.10 40.21
N LEU A 230 24.67 -3.21 39.94
CA LEU A 230 25.57 -2.11 39.57
C LEU A 230 26.46 -2.57 38.41
N LEU A 231 26.39 -1.88 37.27
CA LEU A 231 27.21 -2.15 36.11
C LEU A 231 28.20 -1.02 35.86
N SER A 232 29.46 -1.36 35.59
CA SER A 232 30.49 -0.35 35.32
C SER A 232 30.28 0.32 33.96
N LEU A 233 30.68 1.59 33.85
CA LEU A 233 30.65 2.33 32.59
C LEU A 233 31.47 1.62 31.50
N SER A 234 32.59 1.00 31.88
CA SER A 234 33.48 0.33 30.95
C SER A 234 32.82 -0.91 30.34
N GLU A 235 32.11 -1.71 31.15
CA GLU A 235 31.34 -2.87 30.70
C GLU A 235 30.20 -2.48 29.77
N VAL A 236 29.39 -1.49 30.16
CA VAL A 236 28.26 -1.02 29.34
C VAL A 236 28.75 -0.47 28.01
N CYS A 237 29.82 0.35 28.02
CA CYS A 237 30.39 0.90 26.79
C CYS A 237 30.99 -0.18 25.88
N LYS A 238 31.65 -1.20 26.44
CA LYS A 238 32.19 -2.34 25.66
C LYS A 238 31.08 -3.17 25.02
N ALA A 239 30.03 -3.49 25.78
CA ALA A 239 28.94 -4.35 25.30
C ALA A 239 28.07 -3.65 24.25
N THR A 240 27.78 -2.37 24.43
CA THR A 240 26.80 -1.64 23.60
C THR A 240 27.45 -0.73 22.56
N LYS A 241 28.79 -0.63 22.58
CA LYS A 241 29.59 0.33 21.81
C LYS A 241 29.19 1.80 22.06
N CYS A 242 28.60 2.10 23.21
CA CYS A 242 28.19 3.46 23.55
C CYS A 242 29.38 4.32 23.99
N THR A 243 29.22 5.64 23.91
CA THR A 243 30.19 6.61 24.43
C THR A 243 29.68 7.25 25.72
N ARG A 244 30.59 7.80 26.54
CA ARG A 244 30.21 8.56 27.75
C ARG A 244 29.29 9.75 27.46
N ALA A 245 29.38 10.35 26.26
CA ALA A 245 28.49 11.43 25.85
C ALA A 245 27.04 10.95 25.65
N THR A 246 26.85 9.73 25.14
CA THR A 246 25.54 9.09 25.01
C THR A 246 24.89 8.87 26.37
N LEU A 247 25.65 8.34 27.33
CA LEU A 247 25.14 8.08 28.68
C LEU A 247 24.79 9.35 29.44
N LYS A 248 25.60 10.42 29.33
CA LYS A 248 25.25 11.74 29.88
C LYS A 248 23.97 12.32 29.27
N ARG A 249 23.72 12.06 27.98
CA ARG A 249 22.47 12.48 27.33
C ARG A 249 21.27 11.69 27.87
N MET A 250 21.44 10.39 28.06
CA MET A 250 20.39 9.53 28.65
C MET A 250 20.10 9.93 30.10
N GLU A 251 21.12 10.35 30.86
CA GLU A 251 20.95 10.90 32.21
C GLU A 251 20.15 12.19 32.22
N LYS A 252 20.45 13.14 31.31
CA LYS A 252 19.63 14.35 31.15
C LYS A 252 18.17 14.07 30.78
N LYS A 253 17.91 12.96 30.10
CA LYS A 253 16.56 12.49 29.75
C LYS A 253 15.88 11.75 30.92
N GLY A 254 16.57 11.53 32.05
CA GLY A 254 16.04 10.80 33.20
C GLY A 254 15.92 9.29 32.99
N LEU A 255 16.63 8.71 32.02
CA LEU A 255 16.55 7.28 31.70
C LEU A 255 17.52 6.44 32.54
N VAL A 256 18.68 7.02 32.84
CA VAL A 256 19.77 6.37 33.58
C VAL A 256 20.41 7.35 34.53
N ARG A 257 21.09 6.86 35.56
CA ARG A 257 21.85 7.68 36.50
C ARG A 257 23.30 7.26 36.53
N LEU A 258 24.19 8.24 36.41
CA LEU A 258 25.63 8.01 36.45
C LEU A 258 26.13 8.17 37.89
N LEU A 259 26.74 7.11 38.41
CA LEU A 259 27.42 7.18 39.70
C LEU A 259 28.90 7.50 39.46
N PRO A 260 29.46 8.48 40.18
CA PRO A 260 30.87 8.83 40.05
C PRO A 260 31.75 7.68 40.55
N PRO A 261 33.00 7.58 40.07
CA PRO A 261 33.93 6.59 40.59
C PRO A 261 34.24 6.90 42.05
N ARG A 262 34.32 5.85 42.88
CA ARG A 262 34.57 5.99 44.33
C ARG A 262 35.89 5.33 44.69
N LYS A 263 36.61 5.93 45.64
CA LYS A 263 37.78 5.29 46.25
C LYS A 263 37.35 4.67 47.56
N LEU A 264 37.33 3.35 47.59
CA LEU A 264 36.92 2.55 48.73
C LEU A 264 38.14 2.13 49.53
N LEU A 265 38.06 2.30 50.84
CA LEU A 265 39.11 1.97 51.79
C LEU A 265 38.79 0.64 52.45
N LEU A 266 39.76 -0.27 52.37
CA LEU A 266 39.72 -1.58 52.99
C LEU A 266 40.84 -1.69 54.02
N PRO A 267 40.57 -2.21 55.22
CA PRO A 267 41.61 -2.61 56.16
C PRO A 267 42.59 -3.59 55.48
N ALA A 268 43.88 -3.29 55.51
CA ALA A 268 44.90 -4.20 54.95
C ALA A 268 45.29 -5.33 55.90
N LEU A 269 44.97 -5.18 57.20
CA LEU A 269 45.28 -6.12 58.27
C LEU A 269 44.02 -6.48 59.07
N PRO A 270 44.01 -7.61 59.80
CA PRO A 270 42.93 -7.97 60.72
C PRO A 270 42.71 -6.90 61.80
N ARG A 271 41.46 -6.79 62.28
CA ARG A 271 41.05 -5.76 63.26
C ARG A 271 41.94 -5.71 64.52
N GLY A 272 42.39 -6.86 65.04
CA GLY A 272 43.22 -6.92 66.25
C GLY A 272 44.61 -6.31 66.08
N GLU A 273 45.24 -6.54 64.92
CA GLU A 273 46.55 -5.95 64.60
C GLU A 273 46.45 -4.44 64.35
N LEU A 274 45.38 -4.01 63.68
CA LEU A 274 45.12 -2.58 63.46
C LEU A 274 44.86 -1.83 64.77
N GLN A 275 44.22 -2.45 65.76
CA GLN A 275 44.03 -1.87 67.10
C GLN A 275 45.36 -1.69 67.84
N GLN A 276 46.27 -2.67 67.79
CA GLN A 276 47.60 -2.55 68.39
C GLN A 276 48.42 -1.44 67.70
N MET A 277 48.35 -1.35 66.37
CA MET A 277 49.02 -0.29 65.62
C MET A 277 48.39 1.09 65.86
N LEU A 278 47.08 1.15 66.12
CA LEU A 278 46.38 2.37 66.49
C LEU A 278 46.93 2.96 67.79
N GLU A 279 47.16 2.16 68.83
CA GLU A 279 47.75 2.63 70.10
C GLU A 279 49.14 3.26 69.91
N ASN A 280 49.95 2.66 69.03
CA ASN A 280 51.28 3.16 68.69
C ASN A 280 51.24 4.47 67.88
N ILE A 281 50.28 4.59 66.96
CA ILE A 281 50.12 5.76 66.09
C ILE A 281 49.48 6.93 66.85
N ARG A 282 48.59 6.67 67.82
CA ARG A 282 47.90 7.69 68.62
C ARG A 282 48.84 8.68 69.30
N LYS A 283 50.02 8.22 69.72
CA LYS A 283 51.05 9.05 70.38
C LYS A 283 51.91 9.87 69.41
N ARG A 284 52.17 9.38 68.19
CA ARG A 284 53.12 9.99 67.24
C ARG A 284 52.44 10.79 66.13
N ALA A 285 51.21 10.43 65.77
CA ALA A 285 50.53 10.93 64.58
C ALA A 285 49.00 10.91 64.82
N PRO A 286 48.46 11.87 65.60
CA PRO A 286 47.08 11.82 66.11
C PRO A 286 46.01 11.88 65.01
N VAL A 287 46.29 12.58 63.91
CA VAL A 287 45.36 12.71 62.78
C VAL A 287 45.19 11.37 62.02
N GLN A 288 46.28 10.59 61.90
CA GLN A 288 46.26 9.27 61.28
C GLN A 288 45.56 8.25 62.18
N ALA A 289 45.71 8.37 63.51
CA ALA A 289 45.01 7.55 64.47
C ALA A 289 43.49 7.75 64.39
N ILE A 290 43.03 9.01 64.30
CA ILE A 290 41.61 9.34 64.13
C ILE A 290 41.02 8.70 62.87
N ALA A 291 41.74 8.75 61.73
CA ALA A 291 41.29 8.13 60.49
C ALA A 291 41.23 6.59 60.58
N LEU A 292 42.19 5.96 61.25
CA LEU A 292 42.22 4.50 61.44
C LEU A 292 41.16 4.03 62.44
N GLU A 293 40.92 4.81 63.50
CA GLU A 293 39.86 4.59 64.49
C GLU A 293 38.47 4.64 63.81
N PHE A 294 38.25 5.63 62.93
CA PHE A 294 37.02 5.73 62.14
C PHE A 294 36.84 4.52 61.21
N LEU A 295 37.90 4.07 60.52
CA LEU A 295 37.84 2.86 59.67
C LEU A 295 37.51 1.58 60.45
N LEU A 296 37.91 1.49 61.73
CA LEU A 296 37.61 0.33 62.58
C LEU A 296 36.18 0.34 63.13
N GLN A 297 35.59 1.52 63.31
CA GLN A 297 34.24 1.71 63.83
C GLN A 297 33.16 1.52 62.75
N HIS A 298 33.51 1.67 61.48
CA HIS A 298 32.58 1.50 60.35
C HIS A 298 32.80 0.17 59.60
N PRO A 299 31.76 -0.43 59.00
CA PRO A 299 31.91 -1.65 58.20
C PRO A 299 32.69 -1.36 56.89
N PRO A 300 33.73 -2.13 56.55
CA PRO A 300 34.42 -1.99 55.27
C PRO A 300 33.57 -2.60 54.12
N PRO A 301 33.70 -2.12 52.86
CA PRO A 301 34.52 -1.00 52.40
C PRO A 301 33.94 0.39 52.72
N LEU A 302 34.80 1.33 53.10
CA LEU A 302 34.41 2.71 53.43
C LEU A 302 34.76 3.70 52.30
N PRO A 303 33.83 4.54 51.80
CA PRO A 303 34.15 5.61 50.85
C PRO A 303 35.10 6.65 51.43
N LYS A 304 36.09 7.07 50.65
CA LYS A 304 37.04 8.14 51.00
C LYS A 304 36.34 9.43 51.45
N GLU A 305 35.21 9.76 50.85
CA GLU A 305 34.43 10.97 51.13
C GLU A 305 33.94 11.01 52.58
N GLU A 306 33.67 9.85 53.20
CA GLU A 306 33.21 9.79 54.60
C GLU A 306 34.31 10.20 55.59
N LEU A 307 35.60 9.95 55.27
CA LEU A 307 36.73 10.41 56.08
C LEU A 307 36.89 11.94 56.10
N ALA A 308 36.29 12.66 55.14
CA ALA A 308 36.32 14.13 55.13
C ALA A 308 35.53 14.74 56.30
N SER A 309 34.61 13.99 56.91
CA SER A 309 33.86 14.42 58.09
C SER A 309 34.72 14.49 59.36
N VAL A 310 35.79 13.70 59.41
CA VAL A 310 36.63 13.54 60.62
C VAL A 310 38.03 14.14 60.45
N VAL A 311 38.51 14.26 59.21
CA VAL A 311 39.88 14.69 58.92
C VAL A 311 39.89 15.76 57.82
N LYS A 312 40.57 16.90 58.09
CA LYS A 312 40.68 18.02 57.12
C LYS A 312 41.34 17.65 55.79
N ASN A 313 42.32 16.74 55.79
CA ASN A 313 43.08 16.35 54.59
C ASN A 313 43.10 14.81 54.39
N PRO A 314 41.96 14.17 54.02
CA PRO A 314 41.85 12.72 53.94
C PRO A 314 42.85 12.09 52.96
N SER A 315 43.08 12.72 51.79
CA SER A 315 43.96 12.19 50.75
C SER A 315 45.40 11.96 51.22
N SER A 316 45.96 12.89 52.01
CA SER A 316 47.34 12.79 52.52
C SER A 316 47.43 11.71 53.61
N VAL A 317 46.41 11.63 54.45
CA VAL A 317 46.33 10.63 55.52
C VAL A 317 46.18 9.22 54.95
N ILE A 318 45.30 9.03 53.97
CA ILE A 318 45.14 7.74 53.27
C ILE A 318 46.45 7.32 52.62
N ARG A 319 47.16 8.23 51.93
CA ARG A 319 48.47 7.92 51.32
C ARG A 319 49.50 7.45 52.35
N THR A 320 49.52 8.08 53.52
CA THR A 320 50.42 7.74 54.63
C THR A 320 50.06 6.40 55.28
N LEU A 321 48.76 6.11 55.43
CA LEU A 321 48.28 4.83 55.95
C LEU A 321 48.52 3.70 54.97
N GLN A 322 48.35 3.96 53.67
CA GLN A 322 48.64 3.02 52.59
C GLN A 322 50.15 2.72 52.50
N SER A 323 51.03 3.72 52.59
CA SER A 323 52.49 3.50 52.59
C SER A 323 52.99 2.71 53.81
N LYS A 324 52.21 2.73 54.90
CA LYS A 324 52.47 1.92 56.10
C LYS A 324 51.82 0.53 56.06
N GLY A 325 51.13 0.19 54.96
CA GLY A 325 50.47 -1.11 54.79
C GLY A 325 49.23 -1.32 55.65
N LEU A 326 48.58 -0.24 56.12
CA LEU A 326 47.44 -0.32 57.04
C LEU A 326 46.08 -0.30 56.33
N VAL A 327 46.03 0.30 55.15
CA VAL A 327 44.81 0.48 54.36
C VAL A 327 45.11 0.20 52.89
N ASN A 328 44.26 -0.62 52.27
CA ASN A 328 44.21 -0.81 50.83
C ASN A 328 43.15 0.12 50.23
N VAL A 329 43.48 0.75 49.09
CA VAL A 329 42.55 1.60 48.35
C VAL A 329 42.12 0.84 47.11
N VAL A 330 40.83 0.54 47.01
CA VAL A 330 40.21 -0.05 45.82
C VAL A 330 39.44 1.04 45.09
N GLU A 331 39.64 1.14 43.78
CA GLU A 331 38.88 2.07 42.95
C GLU A 331 37.64 1.35 42.42
N GLU A 332 36.46 1.80 42.84
CA GLU A 332 35.20 1.42 42.23
C GLU A 332 34.99 2.27 40.99
N GLU A 333 34.88 1.62 39.83
CA GLU A 333 34.65 2.31 38.57
C GLU A 333 33.31 3.06 38.59
N ALA A 334 33.25 4.17 37.84
CA ALA A 334 31.99 4.85 37.61
C ALA A 334 30.97 3.88 36.99
N SER A 335 29.75 3.89 37.51
CA SER A 335 28.71 2.91 37.18
C SER A 335 27.44 3.58 36.68
N VAL A 336 26.56 2.78 36.06
CA VAL A 336 25.28 3.22 35.50
C VAL A 336 24.16 2.45 36.14
N LEU A 337 23.12 3.17 36.55
CA LEU A 337 21.87 2.61 37.02
C LEU A 337 20.72 2.98 36.09
N LEU A 338 19.75 2.08 35.99
CA LEU A 338 18.46 2.37 35.39
C LEU A 338 17.61 3.17 36.37
N GLU A 339 17.16 4.36 35.96
CA GLU A 339 16.29 5.21 36.78
C GLU A 339 14.80 4.86 36.58
N ILE A 340 14.50 4.17 35.46
CA ILE A 340 13.17 3.69 35.09
C ILE A 340 13.06 2.18 35.31
N SER A 341 11.83 1.66 35.35
CA SER A 341 11.62 0.21 35.50
C SER A 341 12.22 -0.56 34.31
N PRO A 342 12.67 -1.81 34.50
CA PRO A 342 13.17 -2.63 33.39
C PRO A 342 12.16 -2.81 32.25
N GLN A 343 10.86 -2.82 32.55
CA GLN A 343 9.81 -2.93 31.55
C GLN A 343 9.69 -1.66 30.70
N ASP A 344 9.68 -0.49 31.35
CA ASP A 344 9.63 0.80 30.66
C ASP A 344 10.88 1.01 29.80
N ALA A 345 12.04 0.55 30.26
CA ALA A 345 13.28 0.60 29.51
C ALA A 345 13.21 -0.22 28.21
N LEU A 346 12.62 -1.42 28.26
CA LEU A 346 12.42 -2.26 27.09
C LEU A 346 11.40 -1.64 26.10
N GLN A 347 10.30 -1.08 26.62
CA GLN A 347 9.31 -0.40 25.79
C GLN A 347 9.92 0.82 25.08
N MET A 348 10.63 1.67 25.82
CA MET A 348 11.33 2.83 25.28
C MET A 348 12.39 2.42 24.24
N ALA A 349 13.09 1.31 24.48
CA ALA A 349 14.05 0.78 23.51
C ALA A 349 13.38 0.36 22.19
N ASP A 350 12.21 -0.27 22.26
CA ASP A 350 11.44 -0.64 21.07
C ASP A 350 10.88 0.60 20.32
N GLU A 351 10.49 1.65 21.05
CA GLU A 351 10.12 2.94 20.44
C GLU A 351 11.29 3.58 19.69
N LEU A 352 12.47 3.63 20.30
CA LEU A 352 13.69 4.16 19.68
C LEU A 352 14.12 3.35 18.45
N GLN A 353 13.80 2.06 18.40
CA GLN A 353 14.06 1.19 17.25
C GLN A 353 12.95 1.25 16.19
N GLY A 354 11.88 2.01 16.42
CA GLY A 354 10.75 2.16 15.50
C GLY A 354 9.86 0.91 15.42
N LEU A 355 9.85 0.07 16.46
CA LEU A 355 9.11 -1.19 16.48
C LEU A 355 7.65 -1.06 16.92
N LYS A 356 7.28 0.09 17.51
CA LYS A 356 5.95 0.36 18.06
C LYS A 356 4.81 0.11 17.07
N VAL A 357 4.98 0.55 15.81
CA VAL A 357 3.97 0.37 14.76
C VAL A 357 3.77 -1.11 14.44
N TYR A 358 4.87 -1.88 14.29
CA TYR A 358 4.80 -3.31 14.02
C TYR A 358 4.16 -4.09 15.16
N GLN A 359 4.49 -3.77 16.42
CA GLN A 359 3.89 -4.39 17.60
C GLN A 359 2.38 -4.13 17.65
N ARG A 360 1.94 -2.91 17.36
CA ARG A 360 0.52 -2.54 17.35
C ARG A 360 -0.25 -3.29 16.25
N ILE A 361 0.36 -3.49 15.08
CA ILE A 361 -0.23 -4.32 14.00
C ILE A 361 -0.42 -5.77 14.47
N LEU A 362 0.61 -6.38 15.04
CA LEU A 362 0.55 -7.77 15.49
C LEU A 362 -0.45 -7.96 16.63
N GLN A 363 -0.48 -7.04 17.59
CA GLN A 363 -1.44 -7.03 18.70
C GLN A 363 -2.88 -6.94 18.19
N LEU A 364 -3.14 -6.05 17.22
CA LEU A 364 -4.48 -5.88 16.66
C LEU A 364 -4.93 -7.13 15.89
N LEU A 365 -4.06 -7.69 15.04
CA LEU A 365 -4.31 -8.93 14.30
C LEU A 365 -4.56 -10.12 15.24
N HIS A 366 -3.82 -10.18 16.35
CA HIS A 366 -3.99 -11.22 17.36
C HIS A 366 -5.29 -11.07 18.14
N ALA A 367 -5.64 -9.84 18.56
CA ALA A 367 -6.83 -9.56 19.34
C ALA A 367 -8.12 -9.89 18.57
N GLU A 368 -8.17 -9.59 17.27
CA GLU A 368 -9.33 -9.87 16.42
C GLU A 368 -9.43 -11.36 16.01
N GLY A 369 -8.30 -12.07 15.93
CA GLY A 369 -8.25 -13.49 15.57
C GLY A 369 -8.76 -13.84 14.17
N LYS A 370 -8.99 -12.84 13.31
CA LYS A 370 -9.51 -12.98 11.94
C LYS A 370 -8.76 -12.08 10.97
N PRO A 371 -8.84 -12.32 9.65
CA PRO A 371 -8.26 -11.41 8.64
C PRO A 371 -8.81 -10.00 8.79
N ILE A 372 -7.93 -9.00 8.94
CA ILE A 372 -8.31 -7.59 9.04
C ILE A 372 -7.99 -6.90 7.72
N SER A 373 -8.87 -6.00 7.26
CA SER A 373 -8.62 -5.26 6.04
C SER A 373 -7.43 -4.32 6.20
N VAL A 374 -6.64 -4.17 5.15
CA VAL A 374 -5.49 -3.25 5.13
C VAL A 374 -5.93 -1.80 5.42
N GLY A 375 -7.15 -1.42 5.06
CA GLY A 375 -7.71 -0.10 5.36
C GLY A 375 -7.94 0.13 6.85
N ASP A 376 -8.49 -0.87 7.55
CA ASP A 376 -8.75 -0.79 8.99
C ASP A 376 -7.43 -0.79 9.78
N LEU A 377 -6.45 -1.58 9.32
CA LEU A 377 -5.10 -1.57 9.89
C LEU A 377 -4.44 -0.19 9.79
N TYR A 378 -4.60 0.52 8.67
CA TYR A 378 -4.11 1.90 8.54
C TYR A 378 -4.81 2.85 9.50
N ALA A 379 -6.14 2.74 9.61
CA ALA A 379 -6.94 3.59 10.48
C ALA A 379 -6.59 3.41 11.97
N GLU A 380 -6.38 2.17 12.41
CA GLU A 380 -6.18 1.87 13.83
C GLU A 380 -4.73 1.93 14.29
N THR A 381 -3.78 1.62 13.40
CA THR A 381 -2.35 1.54 13.76
C THR A 381 -1.51 2.69 13.22
N GLY A 382 -2.04 3.45 12.25
CA GLY A 382 -1.30 4.50 11.55
C GLY A 382 -0.20 3.97 10.62
N CYS A 383 -0.19 2.66 10.34
CA CYS A 383 0.80 2.05 9.47
C CYS A 383 0.56 2.34 7.99
N ASN A 384 1.53 2.02 7.15
CA ASN A 384 1.39 2.08 5.69
C ASN A 384 1.74 0.73 5.04
N PHE A 385 1.53 0.63 3.73
CA PHE A 385 1.77 -0.62 2.99
C PHE A 385 3.20 -1.15 3.11
N ARG A 386 4.22 -0.28 3.22
CA ARG A 386 5.61 -0.72 3.35
C ARG A 386 5.86 -1.41 4.68
N ASP A 387 5.18 -0.98 5.74
CA ASP A 387 5.30 -1.59 7.06
C ASP A 387 4.69 -3.01 7.06
N LEU A 388 3.54 -3.18 6.42
CA LEU A 388 2.90 -4.49 6.23
C LEU A 388 3.76 -5.42 5.38
N ARG A 389 4.33 -4.93 4.27
CA ARG A 389 5.22 -5.73 3.42
C ARG A 389 6.46 -6.22 4.18
N LYS A 390 7.02 -5.39 5.06
CA LYS A 390 8.15 -5.80 5.91
C LYS A 390 7.78 -6.89 6.91
N LEU A 391 6.57 -6.83 7.47
CA LEU A 391 6.05 -7.89 8.34
C LEU A 391 5.82 -9.19 7.57
N GLU A 392 5.38 -9.10 6.32
CA GLU A 392 5.23 -10.25 5.42
C GLU A 392 6.58 -10.86 5.05
N GLU A 393 7.57 -10.04 4.67
CA GLU A 393 8.94 -10.47 4.41
C GLU A 393 9.62 -11.08 5.65
N ALA A 394 9.24 -10.63 6.85
CA ALA A 394 9.66 -11.21 8.13
C ALA A 394 8.88 -12.48 8.52
N GLY A 395 7.89 -12.91 7.71
CA GLY A 395 7.09 -14.10 7.94
C GLY A 395 6.12 -14.01 9.12
N LEU A 396 5.77 -12.79 9.55
CA LEU A 396 4.87 -12.56 10.70
C LEU A 396 3.41 -12.46 10.29
N ILE A 397 3.15 -11.97 9.08
CA ILE A 397 1.82 -11.84 8.49
C ILE A 397 1.82 -12.34 7.04
N GLU A 398 0.64 -12.61 6.51
CA GLU A 398 0.40 -12.90 5.10
C GLU A 398 -0.62 -11.90 4.53
N LEU A 399 -0.35 -11.34 3.35
CA LEU A 399 -1.26 -10.43 2.66
C LEU A 399 -2.08 -11.17 1.61
N ILE A 400 -3.37 -11.38 1.89
CA ILE A 400 -4.31 -12.01 0.96
C ILE A 400 -5.16 -10.95 0.24
N SER A 401 -5.60 -11.27 -0.97
CA SER A 401 -6.51 -10.42 -1.75
C SER A 401 -7.81 -11.17 -2.03
N GLU A 402 -8.94 -10.57 -1.69
CA GLU A 402 -10.27 -11.15 -1.88
C GLU A 402 -11.17 -10.16 -2.65
N GLU A 403 -11.99 -10.69 -3.56
CA GLU A 403 -12.99 -9.89 -4.27
C GLU A 403 -14.14 -9.56 -3.32
N LYS A 404 -14.28 -8.27 -2.99
CA LYS A 404 -15.37 -7.82 -2.13
C LYS A 404 -16.53 -7.37 -3.00
N ALA A 405 -17.53 -8.22 -3.16
CA ALA A 405 -18.84 -7.79 -3.64
C ALA A 405 -19.43 -6.82 -2.61
N ARG A 406 -19.68 -5.57 -3.02
CA ARG A 406 -20.56 -4.69 -2.26
C ARG A 406 -21.94 -4.90 -2.81
N ASP A 407 -22.87 -5.34 -1.99
CA ASP A 407 -24.28 -5.20 -2.29
C ASP A 407 -24.62 -3.71 -2.19
N PRO A 408 -24.90 -3.02 -3.33
CA PRO A 408 -25.23 -1.61 -3.32
C PRO A 408 -26.56 -1.33 -2.61
N LEU A 409 -27.33 -2.37 -2.31
CA LEU A 409 -28.64 -2.30 -1.69
C LEU A 409 -28.64 -2.80 -0.23
N ALA A 410 -27.49 -3.16 0.36
CA ALA A 410 -27.39 -3.72 1.71
C ALA A 410 -27.98 -2.83 2.83
N GLY A 411 -28.18 -1.53 2.56
CA GLY A 411 -28.84 -0.59 3.48
C GLY A 411 -30.25 -0.18 3.06
N LEU A 412 -30.78 -0.72 1.96
CA LEU A 412 -32.11 -0.45 1.45
C LEU A 412 -33.02 -1.60 1.86
N VAL A 413 -34.00 -1.30 2.73
CA VAL A 413 -35.08 -2.22 3.02
C VAL A 413 -36.12 -2.05 1.91
N PHE A 414 -36.23 -3.02 1.02
CA PHE A 414 -37.33 -3.08 0.07
C PHE A 414 -38.53 -3.69 0.77
N THR A 415 -39.49 -2.86 1.14
CA THR A 415 -40.82 -3.35 1.43
C THR A 415 -41.46 -3.76 0.11
N GLU A 416 -41.97 -4.98 0.01
CA GLU A 416 -42.84 -5.35 -1.11
C GLU A 416 -44.06 -4.42 -1.09
N SER A 417 -44.06 -3.42 -1.97
CA SER A 417 -45.26 -2.63 -2.20
C SER A 417 -46.24 -3.49 -2.99
N PRO A 418 -47.52 -3.55 -2.60
CA PRO A 418 -48.53 -4.16 -3.44
C PRO A 418 -48.51 -3.45 -4.81
N PRO A 419 -48.77 -4.18 -5.90
CA PRO A 419 -48.88 -3.57 -7.22
C PRO A 419 -49.89 -2.41 -7.13
N PRO A 420 -49.56 -1.23 -7.68
CA PRO A 420 -50.47 -0.10 -7.64
C PRO A 420 -51.79 -0.47 -8.31
N GLU A 421 -52.90 0.01 -7.76
CA GLU A 421 -54.19 -0.13 -8.44
C GLU A 421 -54.11 0.60 -9.79
N LEU A 422 -54.24 -0.17 -10.87
CA LEU A 422 -54.26 0.39 -12.22
C LEU A 422 -55.50 1.28 -12.35
N THR A 423 -55.33 2.48 -12.90
CA THR A 423 -56.48 3.26 -13.36
C THR A 423 -57.23 2.51 -14.48
N PRO A 424 -58.50 2.83 -14.77
CA PRO A 424 -59.24 2.16 -15.85
C PRO A 424 -58.50 2.19 -17.20
N ASP A 425 -57.87 3.33 -17.52
CA ASP A 425 -57.07 3.47 -18.74
C ASP A 425 -55.81 2.61 -18.71
N GLN A 426 -55.14 2.52 -17.55
CA GLN A 426 -53.95 1.67 -17.37
C GLN A 426 -54.30 0.18 -17.43
N ALA A 427 -55.45 -0.22 -16.89
CA ALA A 427 -55.94 -1.60 -16.95
C ALA A 427 -56.26 -2.01 -18.39
N MET A 428 -56.87 -1.11 -19.17
CA MET A 428 -57.15 -1.35 -20.59
C MET A 428 -55.86 -1.55 -21.40
N VAL A 429 -54.85 -0.70 -21.18
CA VAL A 429 -53.53 -0.84 -21.83
C VAL A 429 -52.77 -2.08 -21.34
N TRP A 430 -52.89 -2.41 -20.05
CA TRP A 430 -52.23 -3.58 -19.48
C TRP A 430 -52.78 -4.89 -20.04
N GLU A 431 -54.10 -5.01 -20.24
CA GLU A 431 -54.72 -6.17 -20.89
C GLU A 431 -54.34 -6.30 -22.37
N GLU A 432 -53.91 -5.23 -23.05
CA GLU A 432 -53.35 -5.32 -24.41
C GLU A 432 -51.88 -5.78 -24.44
N ILE A 433 -51.13 -5.57 -23.36
CA ILE A 433 -49.68 -5.85 -23.28
C ILE A 433 -49.39 -7.22 -22.64
N LYS A 434 -50.25 -7.66 -21.72
CA LYS A 434 -50.15 -8.95 -21.02
C LYS A 434 -50.37 -10.13 -21.97
#